data_AF-A0A7S3CRW2-F1
#
_entry.id   AF-A0A7S3CRW2-F1
#
_cell.length_a   1.000
_cell.length_b   1.000
_cell.length_c   1.000
_cell.angle_alpha   90.00
_cell.angle_beta   90.00
_cell.angle_gamma   90.00
#
_symmetry.space_group_name_H-M   'P 1'
#
loop_
_entity.id
_entity.type
_entity.pdbx_description
1 polymer ?
#
loop_
_entity_poly.entity_id
_entity_poly.type
_entity_poly.pdbx_seq_one_letter_code
_entity_poly.pdbx_strand_id
1 'polypeptide(L)'
;MKGFIKNITGGGTFKKDKCAAYLRQGVTRMNIHRQKKLNHIAKVKDDICTHLKAGSEVNALIWCETLINDERFAVCFDVVATLCDQMKGRLEYLEKKGVPLDMQTTLGTLSHVAPKMDIEELMGVRKQ
;
A
#
# COMPACT_ATOMS: atom_id res chain seq x y z
N MET A 1 -14.09 2.82 -27.07
CA MET A 1 -13.37 2.66 -25.78
C MET A 1 -13.27 3.94 -24.92
N LYS A 2 -14.07 5.00 -25.17
CA LYS A 2 -14.09 6.22 -24.32
C LYS A 2 -14.99 6.13 -23.07
N GLY A 3 -15.59 4.95 -22.80
CA GLY A 3 -16.61 4.76 -21.77
C GLY A 3 -16.18 3.99 -20.52
N PHE A 4 -14.98 3.39 -20.50
CA PHE A 4 -14.58 2.50 -19.40
C PHE A 4 -13.93 3.23 -18.20
N ILE A 5 -13.46 4.47 -18.40
CA ILE A 5 -12.84 5.28 -17.33
C ILE A 5 -13.86 6.18 -16.62
N LYS A 6 -15.03 6.42 -17.23
CA LYS A 6 -16.03 7.38 -16.68
C LYS A 6 -16.93 6.81 -15.58
N ASN A 7 -16.99 5.49 -15.40
CA ASN A 7 -17.96 4.83 -14.50
C ASN A 7 -17.37 4.32 -13.17
N ILE A 8 -16.10 4.59 -12.86
CA ILE A 8 -15.49 4.19 -11.57
C ILE A 8 -15.38 5.36 -10.59
N THR A 9 -15.44 6.61 -11.07
CA THR A 9 -15.41 7.82 -10.24
C THR A 9 -16.79 8.48 -10.26
N GLY A 10 -17.52 8.37 -9.15
CA GLY A 10 -18.78 9.10 -8.97
C GLY A 10 -18.58 10.60 -9.14
N GLY A 11 -19.01 11.15 -10.28
CA GLY A 11 -19.41 12.55 -10.48
C GLY A 11 -18.44 13.70 -10.15
N GLY A 12 -17.20 13.44 -9.75
CA GLY A 12 -16.24 14.47 -9.33
C GLY A 12 -15.14 14.69 -10.37
N THR A 13 -14.97 15.93 -10.84
CA THR A 13 -13.76 16.34 -11.57
C THR A 13 -12.53 16.08 -10.70
N PHE A 14 -11.48 15.46 -11.28
CA PHE A 14 -10.20 15.22 -10.62
C PHE A 14 -9.66 16.51 -9.98
N LYS A 15 -9.30 16.45 -8.70
CA LYS A 15 -8.74 17.60 -7.95
C LYS A 15 -7.28 17.32 -7.59
N LYS A 16 -6.35 17.93 -8.34
CA LYS A 16 -4.90 17.80 -8.14
C LYS A 16 -4.50 17.96 -6.68
N ASP A 17 -4.95 19.04 -6.03
CA ASP A 17 -4.53 19.38 -4.66
C ASP A 17 -5.02 18.34 -3.63
N LYS A 18 -6.22 17.80 -3.83
CA LYS A 18 -6.75 16.72 -2.96
C LYS A 18 -5.96 15.44 -3.15
N CYS A 19 -5.70 15.05 -4.40
CA CYS A 19 -4.90 13.87 -4.71
C CYS A 19 -3.48 13.99 -4.14
N ALA A 20 -2.84 15.16 -4.28
CA ALA A 20 -1.53 15.45 -3.72
C ALA A 20 -1.51 15.31 -2.18
N ALA A 21 -2.54 15.83 -1.51
CA ALA A 21 -2.69 15.72 -0.06
C ALA A 21 -2.84 14.26 0.38
N TYR A 22 -3.72 13.49 -0.27
CA TYR A 22 -3.89 12.06 0.03
C TYR A 22 -2.62 11.26 -0.19
N LEU A 23 -1.88 11.48 -1.28
CA LEU A 23 -0.63 10.78 -1.54
C LEU A 23 0.42 11.04 -0.46
N ARG A 24 0.61 12.31 -0.07
CA ARG A 24 1.55 12.68 0.99
C ARG A 24 1.16 12.06 2.34
N GLN A 25 -0.12 12.14 2.70
CA GLN A 25 -0.62 11.57 3.96
C GLN A 25 -0.51 10.04 3.95
N GLY A 26 -0.84 9.40 2.82
CA GLY A 26 -0.72 7.96 2.63
C GLY A 26 0.72 7.46 2.80
N VAL A 27 1.72 8.14 2.23
CA VAL A 27 3.14 7.81 2.46
C VAL A 27 3.50 7.87 3.95
N THR A 28 3.05 8.92 4.64
CA THR A 28 3.28 9.05 6.09
C THR A 28 2.61 7.90 6.87
N ARG A 29 1.37 7.54 6.51
CA ARG A 29 0.63 6.42 7.11
C ARG A 29 1.35 5.09 6.89
N MET A 30 1.82 4.83 5.67
CA MET A 30 2.55 3.61 5.32
C MET A 30 3.81 3.44 6.17
N ASN A 31 4.58 4.51 6.38
CA ASN A 31 5.77 4.46 7.22
C ASN A 31 5.45 4.07 8.68
N ILE A 32 4.35 4.59 9.23
CA ILE A 32 3.89 4.23 10.58
C ILE A 32 3.48 2.76 10.64
N HIS A 33 2.68 2.29 9.67
CA HIS A 33 2.22 0.90 9.62
C HIS A 33 3.38 -0.08 9.44
N ARG A 34 4.35 0.28 8.59
CA ARG A 34 5.59 -0.45 8.40
C ARG A 34 6.36 -0.59 9.71
N GLN A 35 6.57 0.51 10.45
CA GLN A 35 7.30 0.44 11.71
C GLN A 35 6.60 -0.45 12.74
N LYS A 36 5.26 -0.35 12.84
CA LYS A 36 4.46 -1.25 13.70
C LYS A 36 4.63 -2.71 13.29
N LYS A 37 4.61 -3.01 11.97
CA LYS A 37 4.80 -4.35 11.44
C LYS A 37 6.21 -4.89 11.71
N LEU A 38 7.26 -4.07 11.58
CA LEU A 38 8.63 -4.47 11.93
C LEU A 38 8.80 -4.79 13.42
N ASN A 39 8.19 -4.00 14.30
CA ASN A 39 8.19 -4.28 15.74
C ASN A 39 7.47 -5.60 16.05
N HIS A 40 6.35 -5.87 15.37
CA HIS A 40 5.64 -7.14 15.51
C HIS A 40 6.46 -8.33 15.00
N ILE A 41 7.12 -8.19 13.85
CA ILE A 41 8.05 -9.21 13.28
C ILE A 41 9.15 -9.57 14.29
N ALA A 42 9.75 -8.57 14.95
CA ALA A 42 10.76 -8.81 15.97
C ALA A 42 10.22 -9.66 17.12
N LYS A 43 9.01 -9.33 17.60
CA LYS A 43 8.34 -10.11 18.65
C LYS A 43 8.03 -11.55 18.21
N VAL A 44 7.54 -11.75 16.98
CA VAL A 44 7.24 -13.09 16.46
C VAL A 44 8.51 -13.95 16.39
N LYS A 45 9.67 -13.36 16.07
CA LYS A 45 10.95 -14.08 16.12
C LYS A 45 11.27 -14.57 17.53
N ASP A 46 11.05 -13.76 18.55
CA ASP A 46 11.24 -14.15 19.96
C ASP A 46 10.24 -15.24 20.40
N ASP A 47 8.98 -15.15 19.93
CA ASP A 47 7.93 -16.15 20.20
C ASP A 47 8.29 -17.50 19.57
N ILE A 48 8.82 -17.52 18.33
CA ILE A 48 9.35 -18.74 17.68
C ILE A 48 10.47 -19.36 18.53
N CYS A 49 11.43 -18.56 18.99
CA CYS A 49 12.49 -19.05 19.87
C CYS A 49 11.94 -19.67 21.16
N THR A 50 10.87 -19.08 21.71
CA THR A 50 10.19 -19.59 22.91
C THR A 50 9.53 -20.95 22.64
N HIS A 51 8.83 -21.10 21.52
CA HIS A 51 8.21 -22.38 21.13
C HIS A 51 9.25 -23.48 20.90
N LEU A 52 10.38 -23.17 20.26
CA LEU A 52 11.47 -24.12 20.05
C LEU A 52 12.11 -24.57 21.37
N LYS A 53 12.34 -23.65 22.32
CA LYS A 53 12.86 -24.00 23.66
C LYS A 53 11.90 -24.90 24.46
N ALA A 54 10.60 -24.77 24.23
CA ALA A 54 9.57 -25.60 24.84
C ALA A 54 9.39 -26.97 24.13
N GLY A 55 10.16 -27.27 23.06
CA GLY A 55 10.01 -28.49 22.26
C GLY A 55 8.75 -28.51 21.38
N SER A 56 8.10 -27.37 21.18
CA SER A 56 6.85 -27.25 20.44
C SER A 56 7.12 -26.87 18.98
N GLU A 57 7.64 -27.83 18.20
CA GLU A 57 8.06 -27.59 16.82
C GLU A 57 6.89 -27.22 15.88
N VAL A 58 5.72 -27.85 16.05
CA VAL A 58 4.53 -27.56 15.24
C VAL A 58 4.09 -26.09 15.41
N ASN A 59 4.08 -25.59 16.64
CA ASN A 59 3.74 -24.19 16.90
C ASN A 59 4.81 -23.26 16.34
N ALA A 60 6.10 -23.59 16.51
CA ALA A 60 7.18 -22.81 15.92
C ALA A 60 7.04 -22.71 14.38
N LEU A 61 6.63 -23.79 13.71
CA LEU A 61 6.41 -23.81 12.26
C LEU A 61 5.24 -22.90 11.84
N ILE A 62 4.11 -22.96 12.54
CA ILE A 62 2.95 -22.07 12.30
C ILE A 62 3.35 -20.59 12.43
N TRP A 63 4.12 -20.26 13.46
CA TRP A 63 4.63 -18.90 13.66
C TRP A 63 5.65 -18.50 12.59
N CYS A 64 6.48 -19.43 12.10
CA CYS A 64 7.38 -19.18 10.98
C CYS A 64 6.62 -18.84 9.68
N GLU A 65 5.50 -19.51 9.38
CA GLU A 65 4.67 -19.16 8.22
C GLU A 65 4.11 -17.74 8.34
N THR A 66 3.63 -17.39 9.55
CA THR A 66 3.13 -16.04 9.86
C THR A 66 4.23 -15.00 9.68
N LEU A 67 5.43 -15.28 10.19
CA LEU A 67 6.61 -14.43 10.06
C LEU A 67 6.96 -14.15 8.59
N ILE A 68 7.01 -15.19 7.74
CA ILE A 68 7.34 -15.05 6.31
C ILE A 68 6.31 -14.14 5.61
N ASN A 69 5.03 -14.33 5.91
CA ASN A 69 3.97 -13.50 5.33
C ASN A 69 4.09 -12.05 5.78
N ASP A 70 4.41 -11.82 7.05
CA ASP A 70 4.58 -10.48 7.60
C ASP A 70 5.82 -9.75 7.07
N GLU A 71 6.95 -10.45 6.91
CA GLU A 71 8.15 -9.90 6.29
C GLU A 71 7.91 -9.50 4.83
N ARG A 72 7.18 -10.33 4.07
CA ARG A 72 6.77 -10.01 2.70
C ARG A 72 5.86 -8.78 2.67
N PHE A 73 4.89 -8.72 3.57
CA PHE A 73 3.94 -7.61 3.65
C PHE A 73 4.61 -6.28 4.05
N ALA A 74 5.63 -6.33 4.91
CA ALA A 74 6.38 -5.13 5.31
C ALA A 74 7.02 -4.42 4.11
N VAL A 75 7.55 -5.19 3.15
CA VAL A 75 8.15 -4.65 1.91
C VAL A 75 7.09 -4.00 1.00
N CYS A 76 5.84 -4.46 1.04
CA CYS A 76 4.78 -3.86 0.24
C CYS A 76 4.54 -2.38 0.60
N PHE A 77 4.73 -1.97 1.86
CA PHE A 77 4.64 -0.57 2.25
C PHE A 77 5.67 0.31 1.51
N ASP A 78 6.91 -0.17 1.37
CA ASP A 78 7.99 0.58 0.71
C ASP A 78 7.74 0.72 -0.80
N VAL A 79 7.27 -0.37 -1.43
CA VAL A 79 6.92 -0.37 -2.86
C VAL A 79 5.77 0.60 -3.12
N VAL A 80 4.70 0.53 -2.34
CA VAL A 80 3.51 1.38 -2.54
C VAL A 80 3.79 2.84 -2.22
N ALA A 81 4.64 3.13 -1.22
CA ALA A 81 5.13 4.48 -0.95
C ALA A 81 5.87 5.07 -2.15
N THR A 82 6.78 4.29 -2.74
CA THR A 82 7.51 4.69 -3.96
C THR A 82 6.56 5.00 -5.12
N LEU A 83 5.53 4.16 -5.33
CA LEU A 83 4.52 4.40 -6.37
C LEU A 83 3.70 5.67 -6.11
N CYS A 84 3.39 5.97 -4.84
CA CYS A 84 2.70 7.20 -4.47
C CYS A 84 3.55 8.45 -4.77
N ASP A 85 4.85 8.41 -4.49
CA ASP A 85 5.78 9.50 -4.80
C ASP A 85 5.96 9.69 -6.31
N GLN A 86 6.08 8.61 -7.08
CA GLN A 86 6.11 8.66 -8.55
C GLN A 86 4.85 9.31 -9.11
N MET A 87 3.67 8.95 -8.59
CA MET A 87 2.41 9.53 -9.04
C MET A 87 2.31 11.01 -8.67
N LYS A 88 2.71 11.37 -7.44
CA LYS A 88 2.74 12.76 -6.98
C LYS A 88 3.59 13.65 -7.88
N GLY A 89 4.75 13.16 -8.33
CA GLY A 89 5.64 13.87 -9.26
C GLY A 89 5.04 14.13 -10.64
N ARG A 90 3.93 13.50 -10.99
CA ARG A 90 3.30 13.59 -12.32
C ARG A 90 1.87 14.16 -12.29
N LEU A 91 1.41 14.66 -11.14
CA LEU A 91 0.05 15.17 -11.00
C LEU A 91 -0.28 16.32 -11.97
N GLU A 92 0.68 17.19 -12.27
CA GLU A 92 0.50 18.28 -13.25
C GLU A 92 0.27 17.78 -14.66
N TYR A 93 0.97 16.70 -15.03
CA TYR A 93 0.78 16.05 -16.30
C TYR A 93 -0.60 15.39 -16.36
N LEU A 94 -0.99 14.68 -15.30
CA LEU A 94 -2.29 14.03 -15.19
C LEU A 94 -3.45 15.02 -15.32
N GLU A 95 -3.34 16.20 -14.71
CA GLU A 95 -4.36 17.25 -14.78
C GLU A 95 -4.52 17.81 -16.21
N LYS A 96 -3.40 18.01 -16.94
CA LYS A 96 -3.41 18.67 -18.26
C LYS A 96 -3.63 17.71 -19.43
N LYS A 97 -3.08 16.50 -19.34
CA LYS A 97 -2.98 15.53 -20.46
C LYS A 97 -3.71 14.22 -20.20
N GLY A 98 -4.20 13.99 -18.98
CA GLY A 98 -4.78 12.72 -18.57
C GLY A 98 -3.72 11.65 -18.29
N VAL A 99 -4.17 10.41 -18.11
CA VAL A 99 -3.32 9.28 -17.73
C VAL A 99 -2.53 8.75 -18.95
N PRO A 100 -1.18 8.84 -18.94
CA PRO A 100 -0.36 8.23 -19.98
C PRO A 100 -0.28 6.71 -19.82
N LEU A 101 0.08 5.99 -20.90
CA LEU A 101 0.07 4.52 -20.94
C LEU A 101 0.99 3.90 -19.87
N ASP A 102 2.16 4.49 -19.65
CA ASP A 102 3.15 4.03 -18.68
C ASP A 102 2.68 4.13 -17.22
N MET A 103 1.74 5.04 -16.91
CA MET A 103 1.18 5.20 -15.56
C MET A 103 -0.03 4.31 -15.28
N GLN A 104 -0.62 3.67 -16.29
CA GLN A 104 -1.80 2.83 -16.08
C GLN A 104 -1.50 1.66 -15.14
N THR A 105 -0.30 1.08 -15.24
CA THR A 105 0.15 0.04 -14.33
C THR A 105 0.22 0.55 -12.89
N THR A 106 0.85 1.71 -12.66
CA THR A 106 0.96 2.32 -11.33
C THR A 106 -0.42 2.58 -10.71
N LEU A 107 -1.35 3.16 -11.48
CA LEU A 107 -2.72 3.42 -11.01
C LEU A 107 -3.51 2.13 -10.75
N GLY A 108 -3.35 1.12 -11.61
CA GLY A 108 -3.95 -0.20 -11.45
C GLY A 108 -3.46 -0.88 -10.17
N THR A 109 -2.14 -0.87 -9.94
CA THR A 109 -1.53 -1.39 -8.72
C THR A 109 -2.03 -0.64 -7.50
N LEU A 110 -1.99 0.70 -7.49
CA LEU A 110 -2.47 1.52 -6.35
C LEU A 110 -3.96 1.25 -6.05
N SER A 111 -4.81 1.18 -7.07
CA SER A 111 -6.25 0.88 -6.90
C SER A 111 -6.49 -0.53 -6.36
N HIS A 112 -5.66 -1.49 -6.76
CA HIS A 112 -5.75 -2.88 -6.32
C HIS A 112 -5.27 -3.08 -4.88
N VAL A 113 -4.21 -2.39 -4.46
CA VAL A 113 -3.64 -2.51 -3.10
C VAL A 113 -4.36 -1.63 -2.06
N ALA A 114 -5.00 -0.53 -2.47
CA ALA A 114 -5.72 0.37 -1.57
C ALA A 114 -6.65 -0.34 -0.57
N PRO A 115 -7.53 -1.28 -0.97
CA PRO A 115 -8.39 -1.98 -0.02
C PRO A 115 -7.68 -3.07 0.80
N LYS A 116 -6.48 -3.51 0.38
CA LYS A 116 -5.75 -4.63 1.02
C LYS A 116 -4.83 -4.18 2.15
N MET A 117 -4.41 -2.92 2.13
CA MET A 117 -3.41 -2.39 3.06
C MET A 117 -4.00 -1.61 4.23
N ASP A 118 -5.33 -1.45 4.25
CA ASP A 118 -6.05 -0.70 5.29
C ASP A 118 -5.51 0.74 5.47
N ILE A 119 -5.26 1.41 4.35
CA ILE A 119 -4.79 2.81 4.30
C ILE A 119 -5.90 3.64 3.65
N GLU A 120 -6.63 4.38 4.47
CA GLU A 120 -7.77 5.19 4.03
C GLU A 120 -7.37 6.26 3.00
N GLU A 121 -6.17 6.80 3.10
CA GLU A 121 -5.67 7.81 2.17
C GLU A 121 -5.54 7.24 0.74
N LEU A 122 -5.16 5.97 0.58
CA LEU A 122 -5.13 5.31 -0.73
C LEU A 122 -6.54 5.09 -1.29
N MET A 123 -7.54 4.89 -0.43
CA MET A 123 -8.95 4.87 -0.86
C MET A 123 -9.43 6.25 -1.31
N GLY A 124 -8.91 7.32 -0.70
CA GLY A 124 -9.09 8.70 -1.16
C GLY A 124 -8.52 8.93 -2.56
N VAL A 125 -7.31 8.43 -2.81
CA VAL A 125 -6.66 8.46 -4.13
C VAL A 125 -7.47 7.69 -5.18
N ARG A 126 -7.94 6.48 -4.86
CA ARG A 126 -8.75 5.65 -5.77
C ARG A 126 -10.06 6.31 -6.21
N LYS A 127 -10.59 7.24 -5.41
CA LYS A 127 -11.84 7.98 -5.71
C LYS A 127 -11.61 9.21 -6.60
N GLN A 128 -10.37 9.68 -6.74
CA GLN A 128 -10.01 10.81 -7.62
C GLN A 128 -9.89 10.35 -9.07
#